data_AF-A0A9E3WSP2-F1
#
_entry.id   AF-A0A9E3WSP2-F1
#
_cell.length_a   1.000
_cell.length_b   1.000
_cell.length_c   1.000
_cell.angle_alpha   90.00
_cell.angle_beta   90.00
_cell.angle_gamma   90.00
#
_symmetry.space_group_name_H-M   'P 1'
#
loop_
_entity.id
_entity.type
_entity.pdbx_description
1 polymer ?
#
loop_
_entity_poly.entity_id
_entity_poly.type
_entity_poly.pdbx_seq_one_letter_code
_entity_poly.pdbx_strand_id
1 'polypeptide(L)'
;IADEPTTALDVTIQKQILEIIRKLRDERGMSIIFITHDLGVIAEIADDVAVMFDGKVVEYGDVVQIFSAPQHPYTRGLLACRPQLESKYRLLPTVDDFMETRAVEGRVEVIEKKLDAARIDALMTQGRGRLLHPASELAAMGHPFDKRAEQADAQTIPEGTEPLLEVKNLKVYFPVRRGVFQRVVGHVKAVDDVSFKVFRGQTLGLVGESGCGKTTTGRAVLRLIEPTDGNVVYDRIPMESLGRGQLQQLRRRLQVVFQDPYGSLNPRMTVESALVEPMMIHGIGTSKQDRIDRAVALLEEVDLPAAHLRRYPHEFSGGQRQRICIARALTVEPEFIICDESVSALDVSVQAQVLNLLKDLQARRGLTYVFISHDLSVVKFMADMMAVMNEGKIVEFGPSENIYADPQQAYTRKLIDATPKDDLEHIKQLRRNREAKRAERAAGRPA
;
A
#
# COMPACT_ATOMS: atom_id res chain seq x y z
N ILE A 1 -12.44 19.24 17.17
CA ILE A 1 -12.79 18.03 16.39
C ILE A 1 -11.81 17.98 15.25
N ALA A 2 -11.08 16.87 15.11
CA ALA A 2 -10.17 16.63 14.00
C ALA A 2 -10.73 15.43 13.23
N ASP A 3 -11.10 15.65 11.97
CA ASP A 3 -11.72 14.65 11.11
C ASP A 3 -10.72 14.21 10.06
N GLU A 4 -10.25 12.97 10.16
CA GLU A 4 -9.22 12.36 9.29
C GLU A 4 -8.01 13.26 8.99
N PRO A 5 -7.38 13.89 10.01
CA PRO A 5 -6.37 14.93 9.77
C PRO A 5 -5.03 14.40 9.23
N THR A 6 -4.86 13.08 9.17
CA THR A 6 -3.63 12.42 8.73
C THR A 6 -3.81 11.54 7.48
N THR A 7 -5.01 11.48 6.91
CA THR A 7 -5.27 10.68 5.70
C THR A 7 -4.39 11.14 4.53
N ALA A 8 -3.81 10.18 3.80
CA ALA A 8 -2.94 10.40 2.64
C ALA A 8 -1.64 11.20 2.91
N LEU A 9 -1.18 11.23 4.16
CA LEU A 9 0.13 11.79 4.54
C LEU A 9 1.14 10.67 4.78
N ASP A 10 2.42 10.91 4.44
CA ASP A 10 3.47 9.98 4.82
C ASP A 10 3.67 9.90 6.35
N VAL A 11 4.31 8.81 6.77
CA VAL A 11 4.56 8.49 8.18
C VAL A 11 5.28 9.60 8.96
N THR A 12 6.19 10.35 8.31
CA THR A 12 6.93 11.43 8.98
C THR A 12 6.03 12.65 9.21
N ILE A 13 5.30 13.10 8.19
CA ILE A 13 4.38 14.23 8.30
C ILE A 13 3.22 13.89 9.25
N GLN A 14 2.69 12.67 9.18
CA GLN A 14 1.68 12.17 10.11
C GLN A 14 2.16 12.31 11.56
N LYS A 15 3.37 11.83 11.88
CA LYS A 15 3.94 11.96 13.23
C LYS A 15 4.05 13.42 13.68
N GLN A 16 4.51 14.31 12.81
CA GLN A 16 4.60 15.75 13.12
C GLN A 16 3.23 16.36 13.44
N ILE A 17 2.20 16.03 12.66
CA ILE A 17 0.84 16.53 12.92
C ILE A 17 0.32 16.01 14.24
N LEU A 18 0.51 14.72 14.55
CA LEU A 18 0.09 14.14 15.83
C LEU A 18 0.82 14.79 17.02
N GLU A 19 2.11 15.08 16.89
CA GLU A 19 2.89 15.81 17.90
C GLU A 19 2.34 17.23 18.12
N ILE A 20 2.03 17.96 17.03
CA ILE A 20 1.44 19.30 17.11
C ILE A 20 0.08 19.24 17.82
N ILE A 21 -0.79 18.31 17.45
CA ILE A 21 -2.13 18.17 18.05
C ILE A 21 -2.01 17.83 19.54
N ARG A 22 -1.10 16.91 19.91
CA ARG A 22 -0.82 16.58 21.31
C ARG A 22 -0.30 17.78 22.10
N LYS A 23 0.64 18.53 21.53
CA LYS A 23 1.18 19.73 22.17
C LYS A 23 0.09 20.76 22.41
N LEU A 24 -0.74 21.04 21.41
CA LEU A 24 -1.88 21.96 21.53
C LEU A 24 -2.88 21.50 22.59
N ARG A 25 -3.20 20.20 22.62
CA ARG A 25 -4.06 19.59 23.65
C ARG A 25 -3.51 19.85 25.04
N ASP A 26 -2.24 19.52 25.27
CA ASP A 26 -1.61 19.55 26.59
C ASP A 26 -1.44 21.01 27.08
N GLU A 27 -0.92 21.90 26.23
CA GLU A 27 -0.66 23.31 26.57
C GLU A 27 -1.95 24.10 26.80
N ARG A 28 -2.96 23.92 25.94
CA ARG A 28 -4.21 24.68 26.03
C ARG A 28 -5.26 24.00 26.90
N GLY A 29 -5.11 22.70 27.18
CA GLY A 29 -6.04 21.93 28.01
C GLY A 29 -7.34 21.67 27.26
N MET A 30 -7.21 21.47 25.95
CA MET A 30 -8.33 21.26 25.05
C MET A 30 -8.76 19.81 25.11
N SER A 31 -10.06 19.57 25.03
CA SER A 31 -10.60 18.25 24.66
C SER A 31 -10.59 18.12 23.14
N ILE A 32 -10.25 16.94 22.64
CA ILE A 32 -10.16 16.66 21.21
C ILE A 32 -10.98 15.40 20.93
N ILE A 33 -11.96 15.53 20.04
CA ILE A 33 -12.54 14.40 19.32
C ILE A 33 -11.70 14.21 18.07
N PHE A 34 -11.09 13.04 17.93
CA PHE A 34 -10.25 12.66 16.80
C PHE A 34 -10.92 11.50 16.06
N ILE A 35 -11.26 11.70 14.79
CA ILE A 35 -11.96 10.74 13.95
C ILE A 35 -10.96 10.21 12.92
N THR A 36 -10.78 8.89 12.88
CA THR A 36 -9.93 8.21 11.90
C THR A 36 -10.33 6.75 11.81
N HIS A 37 -10.00 6.12 10.68
CA HIS A 37 -10.10 4.68 10.48
C HIS A 37 -8.80 3.93 10.84
N ASP A 38 -7.69 4.63 11.10
CA ASP A 38 -6.42 4.02 11.50
C ASP A 38 -6.27 3.93 13.02
N LEU A 39 -6.41 2.71 13.54
CA LEU A 39 -6.22 2.43 14.95
C LEU A 39 -4.78 2.71 15.42
N GLY A 40 -3.76 2.62 14.56
CA GLY A 40 -2.39 2.99 14.94
C GLY A 40 -2.26 4.46 15.33
N VAL A 41 -2.98 5.34 14.62
CA VAL A 41 -3.04 6.76 14.96
C VAL A 41 -3.82 6.97 16.27
N ILE A 42 -4.90 6.21 16.49
CA ILE A 42 -5.66 6.24 17.74
C ILE A 42 -4.78 5.89 18.95
N ALA A 43 -3.94 4.85 18.83
CA ALA A 43 -2.99 4.44 19.87
C ALA A 43 -2.05 5.58 20.32
N GLU A 44 -1.68 6.48 19.41
CA GLU A 44 -0.78 7.60 19.68
C GLU A 44 -1.45 8.78 20.39
N ILE A 45 -2.73 9.04 20.11
CA ILE A 45 -3.39 10.31 20.47
C ILE A 45 -4.52 10.19 21.50
N ALA A 46 -5.27 9.08 21.48
CA ALA A 46 -6.53 8.95 22.20
C ALA A 46 -6.34 8.49 23.65
N ASP A 47 -7.17 9.00 24.56
CA ASP A 47 -7.29 8.49 25.94
C ASP A 47 -8.38 7.41 26.00
N ASP A 48 -9.56 7.75 25.48
CA ASP A 48 -10.70 6.86 25.28
C ASP A 48 -10.95 6.67 23.79
N VAL A 49 -11.45 5.49 23.42
CA VAL A 49 -11.75 5.12 22.04
C VAL A 49 -13.22 4.71 21.95
N ALA A 50 -13.92 5.28 20.97
CA ALA A 50 -15.26 4.86 20.58
C ALA A 50 -15.17 4.19 19.20
N VAL A 51 -15.56 2.93 19.10
CA VAL A 51 -15.64 2.19 17.83
C VAL A 51 -17.08 2.19 17.36
N MET A 52 -17.30 2.62 16.12
CA MET A 52 -18.62 2.66 15.51
C MET A 52 -18.75 1.63 14.40
N PHE A 53 -19.91 0.98 14.33
CA PHE A 53 -20.31 0.07 13.26
C PHE A 53 -21.80 0.24 12.98
N ASP A 54 -22.17 0.33 11.70
CA ASP A 54 -23.57 0.52 11.25
C ASP A 54 -24.30 1.67 11.97
N GLY A 55 -23.62 2.81 12.09
CA GLY A 55 -24.17 4.02 12.73
C GLY A 55 -24.32 3.95 14.26
N LYS A 56 -23.82 2.90 14.92
CA LYS A 56 -23.89 2.72 16.38
C LYS A 56 -22.51 2.60 16.99
N VAL A 57 -22.33 3.12 18.20
CA VAL A 57 -21.15 2.82 19.02
C VAL A 57 -21.28 1.39 19.51
N VAL A 58 -20.37 0.53 19.07
CA VAL A 58 -20.35 -0.90 19.41
C VAL A 58 -19.37 -1.23 20.52
N GLU A 59 -18.36 -0.38 20.72
CA GLU A 59 -17.41 -0.50 21.82
C GLU A 59 -16.94 0.89 22.24
N TYR A 60 -16.84 1.13 23.55
CA TYR A 60 -16.32 2.36 24.12
C TYR A 60 -15.51 2.03 25.36
N GLY A 61 -14.28 2.53 25.44
CA GLY A 61 -13.43 2.27 26.58
C GLY A 61 -12.08 2.95 26.50
N ASP A 62 -11.27 2.69 27.53
CA ASP A 62 -9.90 3.15 27.62
C ASP A 62 -9.06 2.58 26.47
N VAL A 63 -8.17 3.40 25.89
CA VAL A 63 -7.31 2.98 24.77
C VAL A 63 -6.50 1.72 25.09
N VAL A 64 -6.03 1.55 26.34
CA VAL A 64 -5.27 0.34 26.72
C VAL A 64 -6.19 -0.88 26.71
N GLN A 65 -7.43 -0.76 27.19
CA GLN A 65 -8.40 -1.87 27.19
C GLN A 65 -8.78 -2.27 25.77
N ILE A 66 -9.03 -1.29 24.89
CA ILE A 66 -9.41 -1.55 23.49
C ILE A 66 -8.31 -2.28 22.73
N PHE A 67 -7.03 -1.94 22.96
CA PHE A 67 -5.91 -2.59 22.28
C PHE A 67 -5.47 -3.91 22.93
N SER A 68 -5.65 -4.10 24.24
CA SER A 68 -5.24 -5.34 24.93
C SER A 68 -6.31 -6.41 25.00
N ALA A 69 -7.57 -6.02 25.16
CA ALA A 69 -8.70 -6.93 25.31
C ALA A 69 -9.98 -6.36 24.66
N PRO A 70 -9.97 -6.19 23.32
CA PRO A 70 -11.16 -5.76 22.58
C PRO A 70 -12.29 -6.78 22.75
N GLN A 71 -13.48 -6.30 23.10
CA GLN A 71 -14.65 -7.14 23.36
C GLN A 71 -15.46 -7.38 22.08
N HIS A 72 -15.66 -6.35 21.26
CA HIS A 72 -16.52 -6.47 20.07
C HIS A 72 -15.74 -7.16 18.93
N PRO A 73 -16.35 -8.11 18.19
CA PRO A 73 -15.67 -8.83 17.11
C PRO A 73 -15.23 -7.91 15.96
N TYR A 74 -15.97 -6.82 15.71
CA TYR A 74 -15.55 -5.79 14.75
C TYR A 74 -14.23 -5.12 15.15
N THR A 75 -14.09 -4.71 16.41
CA THR A 75 -12.86 -4.10 16.94
C THR A 75 -11.68 -5.05 16.84
N ARG A 76 -11.90 -6.34 17.18
CA ARG A 76 -10.91 -7.41 16.99
C ARG A 76 -10.47 -7.53 15.53
N GLY A 77 -11.43 -7.52 14.61
CA GLY A 77 -11.17 -7.55 13.17
C GLY A 77 -10.34 -6.35 12.71
N LEU A 78 -10.73 -5.12 13.09
CA LEU A 78 -10.00 -3.90 12.69
C LEU A 78 -8.54 -3.89 13.17
N LEU A 79 -8.29 -4.32 14.40
CA LEU A 79 -6.93 -4.45 14.93
C LEU A 79 -6.12 -5.51 14.18
N ALA A 80 -6.74 -6.65 13.86
CA ALA A 80 -6.08 -7.77 13.19
C ALA A 80 -5.84 -7.55 11.68
N CYS A 81 -6.60 -6.66 11.02
CA CYS A 81 -6.45 -6.35 9.59
C CYS A 81 -5.12 -5.62 9.27
N ARG A 82 -4.52 -4.97 10.27
CA ARG A 82 -3.35 -4.13 10.05
C ARG A 82 -2.10 -5.00 9.82
N PRO A 83 -1.31 -4.74 8.75
CA PRO A 83 -0.03 -5.39 8.60
C PRO A 83 0.86 -5.03 9.78
N GLN A 84 1.25 -6.02 10.56
CA GLN A 84 2.20 -5.84 11.64
C GLN A 84 3.59 -6.21 11.17
N LEU A 85 4.56 -5.41 11.60
CA LEU A 85 5.94 -5.59 11.18
C LEU A 85 6.56 -6.89 11.71
N GLU A 86 6.05 -7.47 12.79
CA GLU A 86 6.54 -8.75 13.34
C GLU A 86 5.72 -9.97 12.87
N SER A 87 4.66 -9.74 12.09
CA SER A 87 3.77 -10.81 11.69
C SER A 87 4.42 -11.76 10.68
N LYS A 88 4.08 -13.04 10.82
CA LYS A 88 4.46 -14.12 9.89
C LYS A 88 3.32 -14.50 8.95
N TYR A 89 2.22 -13.73 8.93
CA TYR A 89 1.09 -13.99 8.07
C TYR A 89 1.46 -13.78 6.59
N ARG A 90 1.08 -14.75 5.75
CA ARG A 90 1.13 -14.62 4.29
C ARG A 90 -0.12 -13.93 3.74
N LEU A 91 -1.26 -14.12 4.40
CA LEU A 91 -2.51 -13.41 4.15
C LEU A 91 -2.93 -12.67 5.41
N LEU A 92 -3.37 -11.42 5.26
CA LEU A 92 -3.87 -10.64 6.38
C LEU A 92 -5.23 -11.18 6.84
N PRO A 93 -5.48 -11.24 8.15
CA PRO A 93 -6.82 -11.36 8.67
C PRO A 93 -7.71 -10.24 8.12
N THR A 94 -9.00 -10.52 8.01
CA THR A 94 -10.03 -9.57 7.58
C THR A 94 -11.16 -9.55 8.61
N VAL A 95 -12.01 -8.53 8.59
CA VAL A 95 -13.16 -8.44 9.51
C VAL A 95 -14.08 -9.67 9.40
N ASP A 96 -14.20 -10.26 8.20
CA ASP A 96 -15.02 -11.45 7.93
C ASP A 96 -14.51 -12.73 8.63
N ASP A 97 -13.25 -12.73 9.08
CA ASP A 97 -12.68 -13.81 9.89
C ASP A 97 -13.19 -13.77 11.35
N PHE A 98 -13.68 -12.63 11.83
CA PHE A 98 -14.12 -12.40 13.21
C PHE A 98 -15.62 -12.21 13.35
N MET A 99 -16.34 -11.85 12.28
CA MET A 99 -17.78 -11.67 12.32
C MET A 99 -18.45 -11.92 10.97
N GLU A 100 -19.75 -12.16 11.04
CA GLU A 100 -20.67 -12.06 9.91
C GLU A 100 -21.86 -11.18 10.30
N THR A 101 -22.52 -10.58 9.31
CA THR A 101 -23.68 -9.72 9.51
C THR A 101 -24.93 -10.37 8.95
N ARG A 102 -26.02 -10.36 9.72
CA ARG A 102 -27.35 -10.76 9.26
C ARG A 102 -28.31 -9.58 9.32
N ALA A 103 -29.02 -9.32 8.23
CA ALA A 103 -30.11 -8.35 8.24
C ALA A 103 -31.36 -9.00 8.85
N VAL A 104 -31.80 -8.50 10.00
CA VAL A 104 -33.01 -8.94 10.70
C VAL A 104 -33.87 -7.71 10.96
N GLU A 105 -35.06 -7.66 10.37
CA GLU A 105 -36.05 -6.58 10.58
C GLU A 105 -35.50 -5.14 10.40
N GLY A 106 -34.62 -4.95 9.42
CA GLY A 106 -33.99 -3.64 9.16
C GLY A 106 -32.88 -3.25 10.14
N ARG A 107 -32.42 -4.17 10.99
CA ARG A 107 -31.23 -4.03 11.83
C ARG A 107 -30.14 -5.01 11.38
N VAL A 108 -28.89 -4.58 11.51
CA VAL A 108 -27.74 -5.46 11.34
C VAL A 108 -27.45 -6.15 12.67
N GLU A 109 -27.58 -7.48 12.69
CA GLU A 109 -27.14 -8.33 13.79
C GLU A 109 -25.73 -8.85 13.48
N VAL A 110 -24.83 -8.73 14.45
CA VAL A 110 -23.44 -9.19 14.34
C VAL A 110 -23.32 -10.56 14.99
N ILE A 111 -22.90 -11.56 14.21
CA ILE A 111 -22.64 -12.90 14.69
C ILE A 111 -21.12 -13.05 14.78
N GLU A 112 -20.61 -13.31 15.98
CA GLU A 112 -19.18 -13.50 16.21
C GLU A 112 -18.70 -14.84 15.64
N LYS A 113 -17.55 -14.79 14.95
CA LYS A 113 -16.80 -15.95 14.48
C LYS A 113 -15.51 -16.05 15.27
N LYS A 114 -15.13 -17.27 15.63
CA LYS A 114 -13.81 -17.55 16.21
C LYS A 114 -12.89 -18.00 15.10
N LEU A 115 -11.68 -17.44 15.05
CA LEU A 115 -10.64 -18.01 14.20
C LEU A 115 -10.33 -19.42 14.69
N ASP A 116 -10.58 -20.39 13.83
CA ASP A 116 -10.19 -21.77 14.08
C ASP A 116 -8.72 -22.00 13.68
N ALA A 117 -8.16 -23.11 14.15
CA ALA A 117 -6.76 -23.46 13.87
C ALA A 117 -6.51 -23.65 12.36
N ALA A 118 -7.52 -24.10 11.61
CA ALA A 118 -7.41 -24.30 10.16
C ALA A 118 -7.27 -22.97 9.42
N ARG A 119 -8.05 -21.95 9.80
CA ARG A 119 -7.94 -20.61 9.22
C ARG A 119 -6.63 -19.94 9.60
N ILE A 120 -6.17 -20.09 10.84
CA ILE A 120 -4.86 -19.57 11.27
C ILE A 120 -3.73 -20.23 10.45
N ASP A 121 -3.77 -21.55 10.25
CA ASP A 121 -2.82 -22.25 9.40
C ASP A 121 -2.85 -21.70 7.97
N ALA A 122 -4.05 -21.53 7.39
CA ALA A 122 -4.21 -20.95 6.06
C ALA A 122 -3.62 -19.54 5.96
N LEU A 123 -3.83 -18.67 6.95
CA LEU A 123 -3.23 -17.31 6.96
C LEU A 123 -1.69 -17.35 6.97
N MET A 124 -1.09 -18.39 7.52
CA MET A 124 0.36 -18.57 7.64
C MET A 124 0.97 -19.30 6.44
N THR A 125 0.23 -20.22 5.81
CA THR A 125 0.76 -21.14 4.79
C THR A 125 0.25 -20.86 3.39
N GLN A 126 -0.96 -20.33 3.24
CA GLN A 126 -1.58 -20.06 1.94
C GLN A 126 -0.93 -18.85 1.25
N GLY A 127 -0.79 -18.95 -0.06
CA GLY A 127 -0.12 -17.95 -0.89
C GLY A 127 1.33 -18.32 -1.18
N ARG A 128 2.00 -17.48 -1.96
CA ARG A 128 3.39 -17.71 -2.35
C ARG A 128 4.36 -17.27 -1.24
N GLY A 129 5.50 -17.95 -1.17
CA GLY A 129 6.65 -17.47 -0.41
C GLY A 129 7.36 -16.30 -1.09
N ARG A 130 8.44 -15.83 -0.47
CA ARG A 130 9.21 -14.69 -0.97
C ARG A 130 10.17 -15.12 -2.09
N LEU A 131 10.30 -14.28 -3.10
CA LEU A 131 11.19 -14.50 -4.25
C LEU A 131 12.27 -13.41 -4.29
N LEU A 132 13.45 -13.72 -3.77
CA LEU A 132 14.58 -12.80 -3.67
C LEU A 132 15.47 -12.85 -4.91
N HIS A 133 16.33 -11.86 -5.06
CA HIS A 133 17.37 -11.82 -6.11
C HIS A 133 18.24 -13.08 -6.12
N PRO A 134 19.02 -13.31 -7.20
CA PRO A 134 20.04 -14.35 -7.20
C PRO A 134 20.99 -14.21 -5.99
N ALA A 135 21.43 -15.33 -5.45
CA ALA A 135 22.24 -15.37 -4.23
C ALA A 135 23.55 -14.58 -4.39
N SER A 136 24.15 -14.59 -5.58
CA SER A 136 25.34 -13.81 -5.91
C SER A 136 25.08 -12.28 -5.84
N GLU A 137 23.94 -11.82 -6.36
CA GLU A 137 23.53 -10.41 -6.30
C GLU A 137 23.23 -9.98 -4.85
N LEU A 138 22.53 -10.84 -4.10
CA LEU A 138 22.23 -10.61 -2.68
C LEU A 138 23.50 -10.47 -1.83
N ALA A 139 24.49 -11.35 -2.05
CA ALA A 139 25.79 -11.25 -1.38
C ALA A 139 26.53 -9.95 -1.75
N ALA A 140 26.49 -9.53 -3.02
CA ALA A 140 27.10 -8.27 -3.47
C ALA A 140 26.43 -7.03 -2.84
N MET A 141 25.14 -7.13 -2.48
CA MET A 141 24.41 -6.08 -1.75
C MET A 141 24.67 -6.11 -0.24
N GLY A 142 25.46 -7.04 0.27
CA GLY A 142 25.71 -7.19 1.71
C GLY A 142 24.64 -8.00 2.45
N HIS A 143 23.77 -8.71 1.73
CA HIS A 143 22.70 -9.56 2.28
C HIS A 143 22.88 -11.01 1.83
N PRO A 144 23.95 -11.72 2.24
CA PRO A 144 24.17 -13.09 1.78
C PRO A 144 23.01 -14.00 2.19
N PHE A 145 22.47 -14.73 1.22
CA PHE A 145 21.36 -15.64 1.45
C PHE A 145 21.79 -16.84 2.30
N ASP A 146 21.23 -16.97 3.50
CA ASP A 146 21.38 -18.16 4.34
C ASP A 146 20.02 -18.83 4.55
N LYS A 147 19.85 -20.00 3.93
CA LYS A 147 18.62 -20.79 3.98
C LYS A 147 18.23 -21.26 5.40
N ARG A 148 19.14 -21.23 6.38
CA ARG A 148 18.84 -21.57 7.78
C ARG A 148 18.42 -20.35 8.62
N ALA A 149 18.94 -19.17 8.28
CA ALA A 149 18.66 -17.92 9.00
C ALA A 149 17.47 -17.17 8.38
N GLU A 150 17.35 -17.19 7.05
CA GLU A 150 16.19 -16.68 6.34
C GLU A 150 15.02 -17.66 6.51
N GLN A 151 13.87 -17.12 6.89
CA GLN A 151 12.65 -17.89 7.15
C GLN A 151 12.40 -18.92 6.04
N ALA A 152 11.94 -20.12 6.39
CA ALA A 152 11.85 -21.30 5.52
C ALA A 152 11.05 -21.15 4.21
N ASP A 153 10.47 -19.97 3.97
CA ASP A 153 9.61 -19.62 2.85
C ASP A 153 10.26 -18.78 1.75
N ALA A 154 11.48 -18.27 1.95
CA ALA A 154 12.21 -17.50 0.95
C ALA A 154 12.92 -18.41 -0.06
N GLN A 155 12.83 -18.03 -1.35
CA GLN A 155 13.54 -18.67 -2.45
C GLN A 155 14.31 -17.59 -3.22
N THR A 156 15.50 -17.95 -3.72
CA THR A 156 16.29 -17.08 -4.60
C THR A 156 16.03 -17.42 -6.05
N ILE A 157 16.07 -16.39 -6.90
CA ILE A 157 16.03 -16.57 -8.35
C ILE A 157 17.29 -17.32 -8.81
N PRO A 158 17.20 -18.24 -9.79
CA PRO A 158 18.37 -18.93 -10.33
C PRO A 158 19.41 -17.95 -10.90
N GLU A 159 20.68 -18.28 -10.71
CA GLU A 159 21.80 -17.49 -11.25
C GLU A 159 21.71 -17.38 -12.78
N GLY A 160 22.08 -16.21 -13.32
CA GLY A 160 22.03 -15.94 -14.76
C GLY A 160 20.62 -15.72 -15.34
N THR A 161 19.56 -15.77 -14.52
CA THR A 161 18.21 -15.36 -14.96
C THR A 161 18.23 -13.88 -15.33
N GLU A 162 17.61 -13.52 -16.46
CA GLU A 162 17.49 -12.12 -16.86
C GLU A 162 16.32 -11.44 -16.11
N PRO A 163 16.49 -10.17 -15.69
CA PRO A 163 15.40 -9.42 -15.07
C PRO A 163 14.27 -9.13 -16.07
N LEU A 164 13.04 -9.10 -15.59
CA LEU A 164 11.89 -8.65 -16.38
C LEU A 164 12.01 -7.15 -16.66
N LEU A 165 12.40 -6.38 -15.65
CA LEU A 165 12.61 -4.95 -15.71
C LEU A 165 13.99 -4.63 -15.14
N GLU A 166 14.79 -3.89 -15.90
CA GLU A 166 16.06 -3.34 -15.45
C GLU A 166 16.08 -1.83 -15.67
N VAL A 167 16.26 -1.09 -14.59
CA VAL A 167 16.36 0.37 -14.59
C VAL A 167 17.80 0.74 -14.26
N LYS A 168 18.44 1.54 -15.10
CA LYS A 168 19.83 1.98 -14.94
C LYS A 168 19.94 3.49 -15.04
N ASN A 169 20.47 4.09 -13.98
CA ASN A 169 20.82 5.49 -13.88
C ASN A 169 19.68 6.44 -14.28
N LEU A 170 18.44 6.08 -13.96
CA LEU A 170 17.25 6.83 -14.34
C LEU A 170 17.28 8.23 -13.72
N LYS A 171 17.06 9.25 -14.54
CA LYS A 171 16.98 10.64 -14.12
C LYS A 171 15.73 11.30 -14.69
N VAL A 172 15.04 12.08 -13.87
CA VAL A 172 13.86 12.85 -14.27
C VAL A 172 13.95 14.23 -13.63
N TYR A 173 14.24 15.23 -14.46
CA TYR A 173 14.45 16.60 -14.04
C TYR A 173 13.36 17.50 -14.61
N PHE A 174 12.62 18.18 -13.74
CA PHE A 174 11.57 19.12 -14.16
C PHE A 174 12.12 20.55 -14.19
N PRO A 175 11.91 21.32 -15.27
CA PRO A 175 12.41 22.68 -15.37
C PRO A 175 11.65 23.61 -14.41
N VAL A 176 12.38 24.40 -13.62
CA VAL A 176 11.82 25.49 -12.81
C VAL A 176 11.80 26.74 -13.67
N ARG A 177 10.61 27.27 -13.93
CA ARG A 177 10.41 28.47 -14.75
C ARG A 177 10.06 29.67 -13.85
N ARG A 178 10.68 30.83 -14.11
CA ARG A 178 10.40 32.09 -13.39
C ARG A 178 10.30 33.30 -14.33
N GLY A 179 9.59 34.32 -13.86
CA GLY A 179 9.40 35.60 -14.55
C GLY A 179 8.28 35.55 -15.60
N VAL A 180 7.92 36.73 -16.13
CA VAL A 180 6.85 36.90 -17.14
C VAL A 180 7.15 36.11 -18.43
N PHE A 181 8.44 35.93 -18.75
CA PHE A 181 8.89 35.17 -19.92
C PHE A 181 9.12 33.67 -19.67
N GLN A 182 8.77 33.15 -18.48
CA GLN A 182 8.86 31.70 -18.17
C GLN A 182 10.23 31.07 -18.48
N ARG A 183 11.34 31.79 -18.24
CA ARG A 183 12.69 31.28 -18.48
C ARG A 183 13.04 30.18 -17.48
N VAL A 184 13.73 29.13 -17.94
CA VAL A 184 14.23 28.06 -17.08
C VAL A 184 15.39 28.60 -16.25
N VAL A 185 15.22 28.60 -14.92
CA VAL A 185 16.20 29.12 -13.95
C VAL A 185 16.85 28.02 -13.11
N GLY A 186 16.40 26.78 -13.27
CA GLY A 186 16.91 25.63 -12.55
C GLY A 186 16.10 24.37 -12.89
N HIS A 187 16.43 23.26 -12.23
CA HIS A 187 15.70 22.01 -12.35
C HIS A 187 15.40 21.44 -10.97
N VAL A 188 14.20 20.92 -10.78
CA VAL A 188 13.88 20.02 -9.67
C VAL A 188 14.27 18.62 -10.11
N LYS A 189 15.23 18.02 -9.41
CA LYS A 189 15.64 16.64 -9.64
C LYS A 189 14.70 15.70 -8.90
N ALA A 190 13.60 15.33 -9.55
CA ALA A 190 12.63 14.42 -8.93
C ALA A 190 13.16 12.98 -8.83
N VAL A 191 13.97 12.57 -9.80
CA VAL A 191 14.70 11.29 -9.81
C VAL A 191 16.13 11.59 -10.25
N ASP A 192 17.13 11.14 -9.49
CA ASP A 192 18.54 11.45 -9.70
C ASP A 192 19.39 10.19 -9.50
N ASP A 193 19.57 9.41 -10.58
CA ASP A 193 20.43 8.21 -10.60
C ASP A 193 19.83 6.99 -9.87
N VAL A 194 18.60 6.64 -10.23
CA VAL A 194 17.91 5.46 -9.70
C VAL A 194 18.21 4.23 -10.55
N SER A 195 18.67 3.15 -9.91
CA SER A 195 18.94 1.87 -10.55
C SER A 195 18.40 0.70 -9.72
N PHE A 196 17.70 -0.24 -10.36
CA PHE A 196 17.21 -1.46 -9.73
C PHE A 196 16.81 -2.50 -10.79
N LYS A 197 16.65 -3.75 -10.35
CA LYS A 197 16.13 -4.86 -11.16
C LYS A 197 14.87 -5.41 -10.52
N VAL A 198 13.97 -5.92 -11.35
CA VAL A 198 12.80 -6.70 -10.92
C VAL A 198 12.69 -7.92 -11.82
N PHE A 199 12.57 -9.09 -11.20
CA PHE A 199 12.47 -10.36 -11.90
C PHE A 199 11.02 -10.85 -11.99
N ARG A 200 10.76 -11.78 -12.91
CA ARG A 200 9.40 -12.32 -13.12
C ARG A 200 8.85 -12.95 -11.83
N GLY A 201 7.62 -12.60 -11.47
CA GLY A 201 6.94 -13.10 -10.27
C GLY A 201 7.40 -12.44 -8.96
N GLN A 202 8.37 -11.52 -9.01
CA GLN A 202 8.85 -10.78 -7.85
C GLN A 202 8.02 -9.52 -7.61
N THR A 203 7.95 -9.08 -6.35
CA THR A 203 7.46 -7.77 -5.95
C THR A 203 8.61 -6.94 -5.39
N LEU A 204 8.89 -5.80 -6.04
CA LEU A 204 9.77 -4.77 -5.51
C LEU A 204 8.93 -3.71 -4.80
N GLY A 205 9.20 -3.47 -3.53
CA GLY A 205 8.67 -2.37 -2.76
C GLY A 205 9.48 -1.09 -2.95
N LEU A 206 8.86 0.03 -3.31
CA LEU A 206 9.51 1.34 -3.39
C LEU A 206 8.90 2.26 -2.33
N VAL A 207 9.69 2.61 -1.31
CA VAL A 207 9.24 3.32 -0.10
C VAL A 207 10.02 4.61 0.14
N GLY A 208 9.42 5.57 0.84
CA GLY A 208 10.03 6.86 1.19
C GLY A 208 8.97 7.92 1.50
N GLU A 209 9.39 9.09 2.01
CA GLU A 209 8.49 10.20 2.33
C GLU A 209 7.75 10.73 1.08
N SER A 210 6.67 11.50 1.29
CA SER A 210 5.93 12.13 0.19
C SER A 210 6.86 13.05 -0.60
N GLY A 211 6.77 13.01 -1.93
CA GLY A 211 7.58 13.87 -2.80
C GLY A 211 9.04 13.43 -2.99
N CYS A 212 9.48 12.30 -2.43
CA CYS A 212 10.85 11.83 -2.63
C CYS A 212 11.15 11.28 -4.05
N GLY A 213 10.13 11.12 -4.90
CA GLY A 213 10.27 10.76 -6.32
C GLY A 213 9.64 9.42 -6.75
N LYS A 214 9.01 8.66 -5.84
CA LYS A 214 8.48 7.29 -6.11
C LYS A 214 7.52 7.22 -7.30
N THR A 215 6.44 8.01 -7.27
CA THR A 215 5.46 8.09 -8.36
C THR A 215 6.10 8.58 -9.67
N THR A 216 7.09 9.48 -9.59
CA THR A 216 7.84 9.92 -10.77
C THR A 216 8.66 8.77 -11.36
N THR A 217 9.35 7.99 -10.53
CA THR A 217 10.07 6.77 -10.94
C THR A 217 9.14 5.78 -11.61
N GLY A 218 8.00 5.44 -11.00
CA GLY A 218 7.04 4.50 -11.59
C GLY A 218 6.49 4.97 -12.94
N ARG A 219 6.11 6.25 -13.05
CA ARG A 219 5.62 6.82 -14.32
C ARG A 219 6.71 6.92 -15.39
N ALA A 220 7.96 7.16 -15.01
CA ALA A 220 9.09 7.19 -15.93
C ALA A 220 9.44 5.80 -16.48
N VAL A 221 9.37 4.76 -15.64
CA VAL A 221 9.53 3.35 -16.06
C VAL A 221 8.54 2.99 -17.16
N LEU A 222 7.29 3.46 -17.08
CA LEU A 222 6.25 3.21 -18.09
C LEU A 222 6.28 4.18 -19.28
N ARG A 223 7.27 5.09 -19.32
CA ARG A 223 7.35 6.24 -20.24
C ARG A 223 6.05 7.04 -20.33
N LEU A 224 5.33 7.15 -19.21
CA LEU A 224 4.22 8.11 -19.05
C LEU A 224 4.75 9.52 -18.79
N ILE A 225 5.98 9.61 -18.27
CA ILE A 225 6.83 10.80 -18.22
C ILE A 225 8.12 10.41 -18.95
N GLU A 226 8.61 11.26 -19.84
CA GLU A 226 9.87 10.98 -20.53
C GLU A 226 11.06 11.17 -19.57
N PRO A 227 11.93 10.16 -19.43
CA PRO A 227 13.18 10.30 -18.69
C PRO A 227 14.05 11.42 -19.28
N THR A 228 14.79 12.10 -18.42
CA THR A 228 15.83 13.06 -18.84
C THR A 228 17.08 12.32 -19.32
N ASP A 229 17.43 11.23 -18.65
CA ASP A 229 18.60 10.39 -18.92
C ASP A 229 18.43 9.04 -18.19
N GLY A 230 19.29 8.06 -18.50
CA GLY A 230 19.19 6.69 -18.03
C GLY A 230 18.47 5.75 -19.01
N ASN A 231 18.51 4.46 -18.69
CA ASN A 231 17.96 3.40 -19.54
C ASN A 231 17.00 2.50 -18.75
N VAL A 232 15.89 2.13 -19.37
CA VAL A 232 14.89 1.19 -18.89
C VAL A 232 14.78 0.07 -19.92
N VAL A 233 15.15 -1.14 -19.51
CA VAL A 233 15.05 -2.34 -20.34
C VAL A 233 13.92 -3.21 -19.79
N TYR A 234 12.94 -3.52 -20.61
CA TYR A 234 11.87 -4.46 -20.27
C TYR A 234 11.95 -5.71 -21.15
N ASP A 235 12.13 -6.88 -20.54
CA ASP A 235 12.19 -8.18 -21.24
C ASP A 235 13.20 -8.18 -22.40
N ARG A 236 14.41 -7.64 -22.14
CA ARG A 236 15.50 -7.38 -23.12
C ARG A 236 15.22 -6.30 -24.17
N ILE A 237 14.12 -5.55 -24.06
CA ILE A 237 13.77 -4.49 -25.00
C ILE A 237 14.12 -3.12 -24.38
N PRO A 238 15.11 -2.38 -24.92
CA PRO A 238 15.39 -1.01 -24.50
C PRO A 238 14.22 -0.09 -24.85
N MET A 239 13.61 0.52 -23.84
CA MET A 239 12.37 1.26 -23.99
C MET A 239 12.57 2.62 -24.67
N GLU A 240 13.76 3.20 -24.63
CA GLU A 240 14.11 4.55 -25.14
C GLU A 240 13.91 4.63 -26.66
N SER A 241 14.26 3.55 -27.34
CA SER A 241 14.25 3.45 -28.80
C SER A 241 12.85 3.21 -29.39
N LEU A 242 11.86 2.91 -28.55
CA LEU A 242 10.53 2.52 -29.03
C LEU A 242 9.72 3.73 -29.50
N GLY A 243 9.16 3.61 -30.70
CA GLY A 243 8.16 4.53 -31.22
C GLY A 243 6.79 4.35 -30.57
N ARG A 244 5.84 5.26 -30.85
CA ARG A 244 4.50 5.26 -30.24
C ARG A 244 3.74 3.93 -30.38
N GLY A 245 3.79 3.30 -31.56
CA GLY A 245 3.09 2.03 -31.82
C GLY A 245 3.67 0.86 -31.03
N GLN A 246 5.01 0.77 -30.96
CA GLN A 246 5.69 -0.27 -30.17
C GLN A 246 5.46 -0.08 -28.68
N LEU A 247 5.50 1.17 -28.18
CA LEU A 247 5.14 1.48 -26.80
C LEU A 247 3.70 1.10 -26.48
N GLN A 248 2.75 1.34 -27.39
CA GLN A 248 1.35 0.95 -27.19
C GLN A 248 1.20 -0.57 -27.07
N GLN A 249 1.94 -1.35 -27.87
CA GLN A 249 1.94 -2.81 -27.75
C GLN A 249 2.59 -3.27 -26.44
N LEU A 250 3.73 -2.67 -26.06
CA LEU A 250 4.43 -2.98 -24.82
C LEU A 250 3.58 -2.68 -23.59
N ARG A 251 2.82 -1.57 -23.62
CA ARG A 251 1.89 -1.19 -22.55
C ARG A 251 0.79 -2.23 -22.29
N ARG A 252 0.51 -3.17 -23.20
CA ARG A 252 -0.37 -4.30 -22.87
C ARG A 252 0.20 -5.17 -21.75
N ARG A 253 1.54 -5.33 -21.73
CA ARG A 253 2.27 -6.16 -20.76
C ARG A 253 2.63 -5.39 -19.49
N LEU A 254 2.63 -4.06 -19.57
CA LEU A 254 3.04 -3.09 -18.55
C LEU A 254 1.85 -2.20 -18.13
N GLN A 255 1.22 -2.49 -16.99
CA GLN A 255 0.07 -1.75 -16.50
C GLN A 255 0.37 -1.00 -15.20
N VAL A 256 -0.53 -0.09 -14.83
CA VAL A 256 -0.44 0.67 -13.58
C VAL A 256 -1.81 0.77 -12.93
N VAL A 257 -1.81 0.59 -11.61
CA VAL A 257 -2.94 0.88 -10.74
C VAL A 257 -2.58 2.15 -9.98
N PHE A 258 -3.26 3.25 -10.31
CA PHE A 258 -2.97 4.58 -9.75
C PHE A 258 -3.51 4.74 -8.32
N GLN A 259 -2.96 5.75 -7.63
CA GLN A 259 -3.27 6.11 -6.25
C GLN A 259 -4.74 6.47 -6.02
N ASP A 260 -5.33 7.20 -6.97
CA ASP A 260 -6.70 7.70 -6.86
C ASP A 260 -7.68 6.87 -7.72
N PRO A 261 -8.48 5.97 -7.11
CA PRO A 261 -9.55 5.28 -7.83
C PRO A 261 -10.63 6.24 -8.38
N TYR A 262 -10.82 7.43 -7.80
CA TYR A 262 -11.79 8.42 -8.30
C TYR A 262 -11.32 9.05 -9.61
N GLY A 263 -10.08 9.54 -9.65
CA GLY A 263 -9.50 10.15 -10.83
C GLY A 263 -9.17 9.17 -11.96
N SER A 264 -8.94 7.89 -11.64
CA SER A 264 -8.58 6.87 -12.63
C SER A 264 -9.79 6.29 -13.39
N LEU A 265 -10.99 6.30 -12.80
CA LEU A 265 -12.24 5.90 -13.46
C LEU A 265 -13.01 7.11 -13.99
N ASN A 266 -13.52 7.02 -15.22
CA ASN A 266 -14.38 8.07 -15.75
C ASN A 266 -15.78 7.95 -15.09
N PRO A 267 -16.25 8.95 -14.32
CA PRO A 267 -17.52 8.85 -13.57
C PRO A 267 -18.75 8.77 -14.48
N ARG A 268 -18.61 9.09 -15.77
CA ARG A 268 -19.68 9.02 -16.78
C ARG A 268 -19.75 7.68 -17.50
N MET A 269 -18.83 6.76 -17.23
CA MET A 269 -18.77 5.45 -17.86
C MET A 269 -19.22 4.38 -16.88
N THR A 270 -19.91 3.36 -17.38
CA THR A 270 -20.23 2.16 -16.60
C THR A 270 -18.96 1.32 -16.37
N VAL A 271 -19.00 0.44 -15.36
CA VAL A 271 -17.92 -0.52 -15.12
C VAL A 271 -17.67 -1.40 -16.34
N GLU A 272 -18.72 -1.87 -17.02
CA GLU A 272 -18.61 -2.59 -18.29
C GLU A 272 -17.78 -1.81 -19.31
N SER A 273 -18.10 -0.54 -19.52
CA SER A 273 -17.40 0.30 -20.51
C SER A 273 -15.93 0.49 -20.11
N ALA A 274 -15.66 0.72 -18.82
CA ALA A 274 -14.30 0.90 -18.30
C ALA A 274 -13.43 -0.35 -18.44
N LEU A 275 -14.02 -1.56 -18.35
CA LEU A 275 -13.32 -2.83 -18.54
C LEU A 275 -13.19 -3.23 -20.01
N VAL A 276 -14.21 -2.98 -20.83
CA VAL A 276 -14.24 -3.38 -22.24
C VAL A 276 -13.42 -2.45 -23.13
N GLU A 277 -13.32 -1.15 -22.82
CA GLU A 277 -12.58 -0.17 -23.62
C GLU A 277 -11.10 -0.55 -23.86
N PRO A 278 -10.29 -0.91 -22.85
CA PRO A 278 -8.92 -1.36 -23.08
C PRO A 278 -8.84 -2.59 -23.99
N MET A 279 -9.76 -3.55 -23.82
CA MET A 279 -9.82 -4.73 -24.69
C MET A 279 -10.08 -4.34 -26.14
N MET A 280 -10.99 -3.40 -26.40
CA MET A 280 -11.27 -2.91 -27.75
C MET A 280 -10.05 -2.21 -28.36
N ILE A 281 -9.38 -1.33 -27.61
CA ILE A 281 -8.17 -0.61 -28.04
C ILE A 281 -7.07 -1.58 -28.45
N HIS A 282 -6.93 -2.69 -27.73
CA HIS A 282 -5.87 -3.68 -27.95
C HIS A 282 -6.30 -4.90 -28.77
N GLY A 283 -7.51 -4.91 -29.32
CA GLY A 283 -8.02 -6.01 -30.15
C GLY A 283 -8.18 -7.33 -29.40
N ILE A 284 -8.44 -7.28 -28.10
CA ILE A 284 -8.66 -8.45 -27.24
C ILE A 284 -10.14 -8.82 -27.30
N GLY A 285 -10.43 -10.11 -27.46
CA GLY A 285 -11.78 -10.63 -27.62
C GLY A 285 -12.30 -10.57 -29.05
N THR A 286 -13.06 -11.59 -29.42
CA THR A 286 -13.59 -11.88 -30.76
C THR A 286 -14.88 -11.12 -31.08
N SER A 287 -15.66 -10.76 -30.06
CA SER A 287 -16.95 -10.07 -30.21
C SER A 287 -17.24 -9.16 -29.01
N LYS A 288 -18.31 -8.35 -29.11
CA LYS A 288 -18.78 -7.56 -27.97
C LYS A 288 -19.15 -8.46 -26.78
N GLN A 289 -19.83 -9.58 -27.05
CA GLN A 289 -20.27 -10.50 -26.00
C GLN A 289 -19.08 -11.16 -25.30
N ASP A 290 -18.08 -11.64 -26.06
CA ASP A 290 -16.85 -12.22 -25.50
C ASP A 290 -16.12 -11.24 -24.56
N ARG A 291 -16.06 -9.95 -24.92
CA ARG A 291 -15.47 -8.92 -24.03
C ARG A 291 -16.29 -8.69 -22.76
N ILE A 292 -17.61 -8.75 -22.84
CA ILE A 292 -18.48 -8.66 -21.66
C ILE A 292 -18.27 -9.88 -20.76
N ASP A 293 -18.22 -11.09 -21.32
CA ASP A 293 -18.02 -12.32 -20.57
C ASP A 293 -16.64 -12.32 -19.86
N ARG A 294 -15.60 -11.81 -20.53
CA ARG A 294 -14.29 -11.56 -19.90
C ARG A 294 -14.35 -10.52 -18.80
N ALA A 295 -15.12 -9.45 -18.98
CA ALA A 295 -15.31 -8.44 -17.95
C ALA A 295 -16.06 -8.99 -16.73
N VAL A 296 -17.04 -9.89 -16.93
CA VAL A 296 -17.71 -10.62 -15.85
C VAL A 296 -16.70 -11.45 -15.06
N ALA A 297 -15.91 -12.29 -15.75
CA ALA A 297 -14.93 -13.15 -15.11
C ALA A 297 -13.89 -12.35 -14.31
N LEU A 298 -13.45 -11.19 -14.84
CA LEU A 298 -12.53 -10.30 -14.14
C LEU A 298 -13.14 -9.64 -12.91
N LEU A 299 -14.44 -9.28 -12.94
CA LEU A 299 -15.12 -8.77 -11.75
C LEU A 299 -15.22 -9.82 -10.66
N GLU A 300 -15.60 -11.05 -11.02
CA GLU A 300 -15.69 -12.16 -10.07
C GLU A 300 -14.33 -12.48 -9.47
N GLU A 301 -13.26 -12.43 -10.27
CA GLU A 301 -11.89 -12.64 -9.80
C GLU A 301 -11.40 -11.58 -8.81
N VAL A 302 -11.92 -10.35 -8.89
CA VAL A 302 -11.69 -9.30 -7.90
C VAL A 302 -12.82 -9.24 -6.86
N ASP A 303 -13.54 -10.35 -6.64
CA ASP A 303 -14.59 -10.49 -5.64
C ASP A 303 -15.70 -9.43 -5.77
N LEU A 304 -16.11 -9.13 -7.00
CA LEU A 304 -17.24 -8.27 -7.33
C LEU A 304 -18.29 -9.04 -8.16
N PRO A 305 -19.57 -9.03 -7.75
CA PRO A 305 -20.64 -9.67 -8.51
C PRO A 305 -20.78 -9.16 -9.94
N ALA A 306 -21.08 -10.05 -10.89
CA ALA A 306 -21.34 -9.70 -12.30
C ALA A 306 -22.42 -8.61 -12.48
N ALA A 307 -23.41 -8.57 -11.59
CA ALA A 307 -24.47 -7.56 -11.59
C ALA A 307 -23.96 -6.11 -11.49
N HIS A 308 -22.71 -5.92 -11.05
CA HIS A 308 -22.08 -4.62 -10.92
C HIS A 308 -21.64 -3.99 -12.26
N LEU A 309 -21.58 -4.74 -13.36
CA LEU A 309 -21.12 -4.24 -14.67
C LEU A 309 -21.85 -2.98 -15.16
N ARG A 310 -23.16 -2.92 -14.92
CA ARG A 310 -24.00 -1.82 -15.42
C ARG A 310 -24.01 -0.60 -14.51
N ARG A 311 -23.38 -0.70 -13.33
CA ARG A 311 -23.28 0.42 -12.39
C ARG A 311 -22.19 1.38 -12.80
N TYR A 312 -22.26 2.58 -12.25
CA TYR A 312 -21.30 3.65 -12.39
C TYR A 312 -20.34 3.69 -11.19
N PRO A 313 -19.11 4.20 -11.35
CA PRO A 313 -18.12 4.26 -10.28
C PRO A 313 -18.62 4.89 -8.97
N HIS A 314 -19.50 5.89 -9.03
CA HIS A 314 -20.02 6.58 -7.85
C HIS A 314 -20.92 5.70 -6.96
N GLU A 315 -21.42 4.57 -7.47
CA GLU A 315 -22.28 3.62 -6.76
C GLU A 315 -21.49 2.59 -5.94
N PHE A 316 -20.16 2.70 -5.91
CA PHE A 316 -19.26 1.76 -5.23
C PHE A 316 -18.54 2.42 -4.06
N SER A 317 -18.17 1.62 -3.05
CA SER A 317 -17.25 2.03 -1.99
C SER A 317 -15.83 2.24 -2.52
N GLY A 318 -14.95 2.91 -1.77
CA GLY A 318 -13.55 3.13 -2.16
C GLY A 318 -12.83 1.81 -2.49
N GLY A 319 -13.00 0.78 -1.67
CA GLY A 319 -12.45 -0.56 -1.90
C GLY A 319 -12.96 -1.23 -3.17
N GLN A 320 -14.27 -1.18 -3.40
CA GLN A 320 -14.86 -1.75 -4.62
C GLN A 320 -14.35 -1.03 -5.87
N ARG A 321 -14.20 0.30 -5.82
CA ARG A 321 -13.59 1.07 -6.93
C ARG A 321 -12.14 0.66 -7.16
N GLN A 322 -11.37 0.45 -6.10
CA GLN A 322 -9.99 -0.01 -6.24
C GLN A 322 -9.91 -1.38 -6.91
N ARG A 323 -10.79 -2.31 -6.52
CA ARG A 323 -10.91 -3.63 -7.17
C ARG A 323 -11.31 -3.50 -8.64
N ILE A 324 -12.20 -2.58 -9.00
CA ILE A 324 -12.52 -2.26 -10.40
C ILE A 324 -11.30 -1.72 -11.15
N CYS A 325 -10.47 -0.88 -10.52
CA CYS A 325 -9.23 -0.38 -11.13
C CYS A 325 -8.21 -1.50 -11.38
N ILE A 326 -8.08 -2.43 -10.42
CA ILE A 326 -7.25 -3.64 -10.58
C ILE A 326 -7.79 -4.49 -11.72
N ALA A 327 -9.10 -4.79 -11.74
CA ALA A 327 -9.73 -5.54 -12.81
C ALA A 327 -9.49 -4.89 -14.17
N ARG A 328 -9.59 -3.56 -14.27
CA ARG A 328 -9.30 -2.80 -15.48
C ARG A 328 -7.87 -2.99 -15.96
N ALA A 329 -6.88 -2.92 -15.08
CA ALA A 329 -5.49 -3.19 -15.44
C ALA A 329 -5.30 -4.64 -15.95
N LEU A 330 -6.04 -5.61 -15.40
CA LEU A 330 -5.97 -7.01 -15.79
C LEU A 330 -6.64 -7.33 -17.13
N THR A 331 -7.50 -6.44 -17.66
CA THR A 331 -8.24 -6.66 -18.93
C THR A 331 -7.34 -6.91 -20.13
N VAL A 332 -6.09 -6.44 -20.08
CA VAL A 332 -5.09 -6.60 -21.14
C VAL A 332 -4.10 -7.73 -20.89
N GLU A 333 -4.35 -8.56 -19.87
CA GLU A 333 -3.53 -9.71 -19.47
C GLU A 333 -2.04 -9.34 -19.27
N PRO A 334 -1.73 -8.38 -18.36
CA PRO A 334 -0.37 -7.91 -18.14
C PRO A 334 0.50 -8.96 -17.45
N GLU A 335 1.81 -8.81 -17.58
CA GLU A 335 2.82 -9.58 -16.81
C GLU A 335 3.40 -8.74 -15.67
N PHE A 336 3.32 -7.41 -15.78
CA PHE A 336 3.89 -6.46 -14.86
C PHE A 336 2.90 -5.33 -14.53
N ILE A 337 2.76 -5.02 -13.24
CA ILE A 337 1.90 -3.95 -12.76
C ILE A 337 2.66 -3.06 -11.77
N ILE A 338 2.60 -1.74 -11.96
CA ILE A 338 2.98 -0.77 -10.93
C ILE A 338 1.75 -0.48 -10.07
N CYS A 339 1.84 -0.74 -8.78
CA CYS A 339 0.83 -0.35 -7.80
C CYS A 339 1.29 0.95 -7.15
N ASP A 340 0.77 2.09 -7.62
CA ASP A 340 1.17 3.42 -7.15
C ASP A 340 0.26 3.88 -6.02
N GLU A 341 0.68 3.67 -4.76
CA GLU A 341 -0.09 4.00 -3.55
C GLU A 341 -1.54 3.46 -3.56
N SER A 342 -1.72 2.27 -4.16
CA SER A 342 -3.01 1.67 -4.50
C SER A 342 -3.93 1.32 -3.32
N VAL A 343 -3.46 1.48 -2.09
CA VAL A 343 -4.23 1.21 -0.86
C VAL A 343 -4.23 2.37 0.14
N SER A 344 -3.52 3.47 -0.16
CA SER A 344 -3.24 4.56 0.79
C SER A 344 -4.48 5.35 1.26
N ALA A 345 -5.55 5.35 0.47
CA ALA A 345 -6.79 6.08 0.75
C ALA A 345 -7.93 5.16 1.20
N LEU A 346 -7.62 3.90 1.53
CA LEU A 346 -8.61 2.89 1.93
C LEU A 346 -8.57 2.69 3.45
N ASP A 347 -9.73 2.38 4.03
CA ASP A 347 -9.79 1.98 5.43
C ASP A 347 -9.03 0.67 5.68
N VAL A 348 -8.59 0.45 6.91
CA VAL A 348 -7.71 -0.69 7.28
C VAL A 348 -8.31 -2.05 6.91
N SER A 349 -9.64 -2.19 6.96
CA SER A 349 -10.31 -3.46 6.64
C SER A 349 -10.30 -3.74 5.14
N VAL A 350 -10.64 -2.73 4.34
CA VAL A 350 -10.61 -2.81 2.88
C VAL A 350 -9.17 -2.92 2.36
N GLN A 351 -8.22 -2.21 2.97
CA GLN A 351 -6.80 -2.31 2.65
C GLN A 351 -6.32 -3.76 2.76
N ALA A 352 -6.61 -4.45 3.87
CA ALA A 352 -6.23 -5.85 4.06
C ALA A 352 -6.79 -6.76 2.94
N GLN A 353 -8.06 -6.55 2.57
CA GLN A 353 -8.69 -7.31 1.49
C GLN A 353 -8.02 -7.04 0.13
N VAL A 354 -7.70 -5.79 -0.20
CA VAL A 354 -7.05 -5.44 -1.47
C VAL A 354 -5.61 -5.98 -1.53
N LEU A 355 -4.87 -5.94 -0.42
CA LEU A 355 -3.52 -6.52 -0.34
C LEU A 355 -3.56 -8.04 -0.53
N ASN A 356 -4.50 -8.73 0.11
CA ASN A 356 -4.71 -10.17 -0.09
C ASN A 356 -5.07 -10.50 -1.53
N LEU A 357 -5.98 -9.71 -2.15
CA LEU A 357 -6.34 -9.85 -3.56
C LEU A 357 -5.10 -9.72 -4.47
N LEU A 358 -4.25 -8.71 -4.24
CA LEU A 358 -3.04 -8.52 -5.04
C LEU A 358 -2.07 -9.71 -4.93
N LYS A 359 -1.88 -10.29 -3.73
CA LYS A 359 -1.04 -11.47 -3.53
C LYS A 359 -1.62 -12.71 -4.21
N ASP A 360 -2.93 -12.89 -4.13
CA ASP A 360 -3.62 -14.01 -4.76
C ASP A 360 -3.57 -13.91 -6.29
N LEU A 361 -3.84 -12.73 -6.85
CA LEU A 361 -3.64 -12.45 -8.28
C LEU A 361 -2.20 -12.71 -8.72
N GLN A 362 -1.22 -12.34 -7.88
CA GLN A 362 0.18 -12.60 -8.17
C GLN A 362 0.47 -14.10 -8.28
N ALA A 363 -0.02 -14.88 -7.32
CA ALA A 363 0.18 -16.33 -7.30
C ALA A 363 -0.55 -17.02 -8.46
N ARG A 364 -1.78 -16.60 -8.77
CA ARG A 364 -2.61 -17.23 -9.82
C ARG A 364 -2.18 -16.85 -11.24
N ARG A 365 -1.72 -15.62 -11.46
CA ARG A 365 -1.37 -15.10 -12.80
C ARG A 365 0.13 -14.95 -13.04
N GLY A 366 0.97 -15.18 -12.03
CA GLY A 366 2.43 -14.98 -12.13
C GLY A 366 2.82 -13.52 -12.31
N LEU A 367 2.04 -12.58 -11.76
CA LEU A 367 2.27 -11.15 -11.92
C LEU A 367 3.57 -10.70 -11.24
N THR A 368 4.19 -9.70 -11.84
CA THR A 368 5.35 -8.99 -11.29
C THR A 368 4.92 -7.61 -10.85
N TYR A 369 5.34 -7.17 -9.67
CA TYR A 369 4.92 -5.88 -9.12
C TYR A 369 6.08 -4.95 -8.81
N VAL A 370 5.87 -3.66 -9.09
CA VAL A 370 6.52 -2.58 -8.35
C VAL A 370 5.45 -1.96 -7.46
N PHE A 371 5.57 -2.13 -6.16
CA PHE A 371 4.62 -1.67 -5.16
C PHE A 371 5.14 -0.41 -4.49
N ILE A 372 4.53 0.72 -4.78
CA ILE A 372 4.88 2.03 -4.24
C ILE A 372 3.95 2.34 -3.06
N SER A 373 4.53 2.67 -1.92
CA SER A 373 3.77 3.13 -0.75
C SER A 373 4.65 3.98 0.15
N HIS A 374 4.03 4.81 0.99
CA HIS A 374 4.71 5.50 2.10
C HIS A 374 4.61 4.69 3.41
N ASP A 375 3.75 3.68 3.49
CA ASP A 375 3.60 2.80 4.65
C ASP A 375 4.54 1.58 4.53
N LEU A 376 5.56 1.57 5.39
CA LEU A 376 6.54 0.48 5.49
C LEU A 376 5.93 -0.87 5.85
N SER A 377 4.88 -0.91 6.67
CA SER A 377 4.22 -2.15 7.09
C SER A 377 3.52 -2.83 5.93
N VAL A 378 2.87 -2.04 5.07
CA VAL A 378 2.27 -2.52 3.83
C VAL A 378 3.34 -3.01 2.86
N VAL A 379 4.42 -2.25 2.67
CA VAL A 379 5.51 -2.65 1.76
C VAL A 379 6.17 -3.94 2.25
N LYS A 380 6.44 -4.06 3.55
CA LYS A 380 6.99 -5.28 4.14
C LYS A 380 6.11 -6.50 3.86
N PHE A 381 4.79 -6.36 4.00
CA PHE A 381 3.84 -7.45 3.77
C PHE A 381 3.76 -7.90 2.30
N MET A 382 3.92 -6.96 1.36
CA MET A 382 3.77 -7.22 -0.08
C MET A 382 5.07 -7.60 -0.79
N ALA A 383 6.18 -6.99 -0.38
CA ALA A 383 7.40 -6.97 -1.18
C ALA A 383 8.40 -8.06 -0.80
N ASP A 384 9.06 -8.61 -1.83
CA ASP A 384 10.19 -9.51 -1.65
C ASP A 384 11.48 -8.72 -1.44
N MET A 385 11.66 -7.68 -2.25
CA MET A 385 12.79 -6.74 -2.20
C MET A 385 12.26 -5.35 -1.86
N MET A 386 13.07 -4.52 -1.22
CA MET A 386 12.71 -3.15 -0.86
C MET A 386 13.79 -2.17 -1.33
N ALA A 387 13.35 -1.07 -1.93
CA ALA A 387 14.13 0.10 -2.29
C ALA A 387 13.64 1.30 -1.47
N VAL A 388 14.51 1.84 -0.61
CA VAL A 388 14.22 3.04 0.17
C VAL A 388 14.72 4.26 -0.59
N MET A 389 13.81 5.19 -0.87
CA MET A 389 14.07 6.37 -1.69
C MET A 389 14.04 7.65 -0.86
N ASN A 390 15.07 8.49 -1.04
CA ASN A 390 15.20 9.80 -0.43
C ASN A 390 15.74 10.80 -1.45
N GLU A 391 15.15 12.00 -1.53
CA GLU A 391 15.60 13.09 -2.41
C GLU A 391 15.94 12.66 -3.86
N GLY A 392 15.08 11.83 -4.47
CA GLY A 392 15.26 11.37 -5.84
C GLY A 392 16.21 10.18 -6.00
N LYS A 393 16.77 9.62 -4.92
CA LYS A 393 17.78 8.54 -4.96
C LYS A 393 17.35 7.33 -4.17
N ILE A 394 17.76 6.14 -4.60
CA ILE A 394 17.71 4.94 -3.74
C ILE A 394 18.89 5.02 -2.76
N VAL A 395 18.59 5.09 -1.47
CA VAL A 395 19.60 5.16 -0.40
C VAL A 395 19.88 3.79 0.23
N GLU A 396 18.93 2.87 0.14
CA GLU A 396 19.05 1.51 0.66
C GLU A 396 18.26 0.54 -0.23
N PHE A 397 18.82 -0.64 -0.49
CA PHE A 397 18.21 -1.67 -1.34
C PHE A 397 18.60 -3.06 -0.85
N GLY A 398 17.62 -3.97 -0.72
CA GLY A 398 17.86 -5.32 -0.25
C GLY A 398 16.57 -6.11 -0.02
N PRO A 399 16.66 -7.35 0.52
CA PRO A 399 15.49 -8.10 0.95
C PRO A 399 14.64 -7.29 1.94
N SER A 400 13.31 -7.32 1.77
CA SER A 400 12.39 -6.51 2.59
C SER A 400 12.50 -6.77 4.08
N GLU A 401 12.66 -8.04 4.49
CA GLU A 401 12.89 -8.41 5.89
C GLU A 401 14.19 -7.85 6.46
N ASN A 402 15.28 -7.85 5.67
CA ASN A 402 16.59 -7.42 6.15
C ASN A 402 16.64 -5.90 6.31
N ILE A 403 16.12 -5.15 5.33
CA ILE A 403 16.00 -3.68 5.39
C ILE A 403 15.19 -3.27 6.63
N TYR A 404 14.16 -4.04 6.98
CA TYR A 404 13.36 -3.77 8.15
C TYR A 404 14.04 -4.16 9.47
N ALA A 405 14.61 -5.36 9.54
CA ALA A 405 15.16 -5.92 10.77
C ALA A 405 16.49 -5.27 11.17
N ASP A 406 17.33 -4.90 10.20
CA ASP A 406 18.62 -4.27 10.41
C ASP A 406 18.89 -3.16 9.36
N PRO A 407 18.14 -2.04 9.42
CA PRO A 407 18.31 -0.91 8.51
C PRO A 407 19.70 -0.27 8.68
N GLN A 408 20.46 -0.20 7.59
CA GLN A 408 21.81 0.36 7.59
C GLN A 408 21.81 1.87 7.46
N GLN A 409 20.84 2.47 6.76
CA GLN A 409 20.77 3.92 6.59
C GLN A 409 20.03 4.62 7.74
N ALA A 410 20.54 5.79 8.12
CA ALA A 410 19.91 6.63 9.14
C ALA A 410 18.51 7.11 8.74
N TYR A 411 18.31 7.40 7.45
CA TYR A 411 17.00 7.78 6.91
C TYR A 411 16.00 6.63 7.01
N THR A 412 16.41 5.40 6.67
CA THR A 412 15.56 4.21 6.80
C THR A 412 15.15 3.95 8.25
N ARG A 413 16.10 4.04 9.20
CA ARG A 413 15.81 3.97 10.65
C ARG A 413 14.76 5.00 11.07
N LYS A 414 14.93 6.26 10.63
CA LYS A 414 13.99 7.35 10.94
C LYS A 414 12.59 7.06 10.39
N LEU A 415 12.47 6.53 9.16
CA LEU A 415 11.18 6.15 8.58
C LEU A 415 10.50 5.04 9.38
N ILE A 416 11.25 4.00 9.75
CA ILE A 416 10.73 2.89 10.56
C ILE A 416 10.24 3.41 11.92
N ASP A 417 11.02 4.26 12.58
CA ASP A 417 10.66 4.88 13.86
C ASP A 417 9.52 5.92 13.78
N ALA A 418 9.16 6.36 12.57
CA ALA A 418 8.03 7.25 12.34
C ALA A 418 6.70 6.48 12.17
N THR A 419 6.76 5.18 11.84
CA THR A 419 5.56 4.33 11.73
C THR A 419 4.86 4.24 13.10
N PRO A 420 3.54 4.48 13.21
CA PRO A 420 2.81 4.39 14.46
C PRO A 420 2.99 3.02 15.12
N LYS A 421 3.40 3.02 16.39
CA LYS A 421 3.55 1.80 17.18
C LYS A 421 2.28 1.58 17.98
N ASP A 422 1.62 0.45 17.76
CA ASP A 422 0.44 0.01 18.50
C ASP A 422 0.79 -0.97 19.64
N ASP A 423 2.08 -1.11 19.96
CA ASP A 423 2.53 -1.87 21.11
C ASP A 423 1.95 -1.31 22.42
N LEU A 424 1.45 -2.21 23.25
CA LEU A 424 0.79 -1.91 24.51
C LEU A 424 1.69 -1.14 25.47
N GLU A 425 3.00 -1.43 25.51
CA GLU A 425 3.91 -0.71 26.40
C GLU A 425 4.09 0.75 25.98
N HIS A 426 4.15 1.01 24.67
CA HIS A 426 4.16 2.37 24.14
C HIS A 426 2.88 3.14 24.49
N ILE A 427 1.71 2.52 24.29
CA ILE A 427 0.40 3.13 24.61
C ILE A 427 0.34 3.48 26.11
N LYS A 428 0.74 2.56 26.99
CA LYS A 428 0.82 2.80 28.45
C LYS A 428 1.79 3.92 28.80
N GLN A 429 2.94 4.01 28.12
CA GLN A 429 3.90 5.09 28.33
C GLN A 429 3.32 6.45 27.95
N LEU A 430 2.65 6.54 26.79
CA LEU A 430 2.00 7.76 26.35
C LEU A 430 0.92 8.22 27.34
N ARG A 431 0.13 7.28 27.86
CA ARG A 431 -0.87 7.56 28.90
C ARG A 431 -0.22 8.13 30.17
N ARG A 432 0.81 7.47 30.71
CA ARG A 432 1.55 7.94 31.90
C ARG A 432 2.09 9.35 31.72
N ASN A 433 2.68 9.64 30.55
CA ASN A 433 3.20 10.97 30.22
C ASN A 433 2.08 12.04 30.22
N ARG A 434 0.88 11.71 29.75
CA ARG A 434 -0.28 12.64 29.73
C ARG A 434 -0.83 12.88 31.12
N GLU A 435 -0.98 11.83 31.93
CA GLU A 435 -1.44 11.93 33.32
C GLU A 435 -0.50 12.81 34.14
N ALA A 436 0.83 12.66 33.96
CA ALA A 436 1.82 13.53 34.58
C ALA A 436 1.64 15.00 34.19
N LYS A 437 1.51 15.32 32.89
CA LYS A 437 1.29 16.70 32.43
C LYS A 437 -0.04 17.30 32.91
N ARG A 438 -1.11 16.50 32.97
CA ARG A 438 -2.40 16.92 33.54
C ARG A 438 -2.26 17.28 35.02
N ALA A 439 -1.52 16.47 35.77
CA ALA A 439 -1.25 16.73 37.19
C ALA A 439 -0.40 18.00 37.39
N GLU A 440 0.65 18.22 36.57
CA GLU A 440 1.47 19.43 36.62
C GLU A 440 0.65 20.70 36.38
N ARG A 441 -0.25 20.68 35.39
CA ARG A 441 -1.16 21.78 35.09
C ARG A 441 -2.17 22.03 36.21
N ALA A 442 -2.76 20.96 36.77
CA ALA A 442 -3.68 21.06 37.90
C ALA A 442 -3.00 21.66 39.14
N ALA A 443 -1.69 21.42 39.31
CA ALA A 443 -0.86 21.97 40.37
C ALA A 443 -0.42 23.44 40.15
N GLY A 444 -0.84 24.09 39.05
CA GLY A 444 -0.57 25.52 38.81
C GLY A 444 0.88 25.87 38.47
N ARG A 445 1.72 24.89 38.13
CA ARG A 445 3.07 25.15 37.61
C ARG A 445 2.95 25.47 36.11
N PRO A 446 3.45 26.63 35.63
CA PRO A 446 3.46 26.89 34.20
C PRO A 446 4.38 25.89 33.49
N ALA A 447 3.93 25.43 32.32
CA ALA A 447 4.62 24.49 31.45
C ALA A 447 5.90 25.07 30.83
#